data_AF-W9Z8Z8-F1
#
_entry.id   AF-W9Z8Z8-F1
#
_cell.length_a   1.000
_cell.length_b   1.000
_cell.length_c   1.000
_cell.angle_alpha   90.00
_cell.angle_beta   90.00
_cell.angle_gamma   90.00
#
_symmetry.space_group_name_H-M   'P 1'
#
loop_
_entity.id
_entity.type
_entity.pdbx_description
1 polymer ?
#
loop_
_entity_poly.entity_id
_entity_poly.type
_entity_poly.pdbx_seq_one_letter_code
_entity_poly.pdbx_strand_id
1 'polypeptide(L)'
;MFAAKRLGKELTKAKQKLPPGIELVKADDFREWQVDIRVLDDNPLYNNQVFRLSFIFSDNYPIEPPEVTFIHVPPSTDSAPSQSEPQSQSQPQSSQTPFLGRPIPIHPHIYSNGIICLDLLGTAGWSPVQSVESVCMSIQSMLTGNSKNERPQGDEQFCQSMGVRGPNGWSGYRGSGSGRGLKDVRFAYDDDTV
;
A
#
# COMPACT_ATOMS: atom_id res chain seq x y z
N MET A 1 -14.82 10.76 18.64
CA MET A 1 -13.82 10.34 17.64
C MET A 1 -14.21 10.90 16.27
N PHE A 2 -13.54 11.96 15.81
CA PHE A 2 -13.76 12.53 14.48
C PHE A 2 -13.22 11.61 13.36
N ALA A 3 -12.08 10.96 13.61
CA ALA A 3 -11.46 9.98 12.70
C ALA A 3 -12.40 8.84 12.32
N ALA A 4 -12.99 8.13 13.30
CA ALA A 4 -13.91 7.02 13.04
C ALA A 4 -15.15 7.45 12.22
N LYS A 5 -15.71 8.64 12.47
CA LYS A 5 -16.83 9.17 11.69
C LYS A 5 -16.42 9.45 10.23
N ARG A 6 -15.21 9.96 10.03
CA ARG A 6 -14.64 10.21 8.70
C ARG A 6 -14.39 8.90 7.96
N LEU A 7 -13.70 7.97 8.60
CA LEU A 7 -13.36 6.65 8.03
C LEU A 7 -14.62 5.82 7.73
N GLY A 8 -15.65 5.87 8.56
CA GLY A 8 -16.93 5.22 8.26
C GLY A 8 -17.58 5.72 6.96
N LYS A 9 -17.50 7.04 6.69
CA LYS A 9 -17.98 7.62 5.43
C LYS A 9 -17.11 7.20 4.25
N GLU A 10 -15.80 7.17 4.41
CA GLU A 10 -14.86 6.71 3.37
C GLU A 10 -15.04 5.23 3.05
N LEU A 11 -15.23 4.39 4.06
CA LEU A 11 -15.45 2.96 3.90
C LEU A 11 -16.74 2.69 3.10
N THR A 12 -17.79 3.44 3.41
CA THR A 12 -19.07 3.33 2.68
C THR A 12 -18.88 3.71 1.21
N LYS A 13 -18.13 4.79 0.93
CA LYS A 13 -17.80 5.20 -0.44
C LYS A 13 -16.92 4.17 -1.17
N ALA A 14 -15.88 3.68 -0.51
CA ALA A 14 -14.98 2.66 -1.05
C ALA A 14 -15.71 1.33 -1.34
N LYS A 15 -16.70 0.94 -0.55
CA LYS A 15 -17.52 -0.25 -0.86
C LYS A 15 -18.47 -0.03 -2.03
N GLN A 16 -18.86 1.21 -2.32
CA GLN A 16 -19.88 1.52 -3.31
C GLN A 16 -19.31 1.91 -4.68
N LYS A 17 -18.20 2.67 -4.70
CA LYS A 17 -17.67 3.30 -5.91
C LYS A 17 -16.15 3.42 -5.82
N LEU A 18 -15.45 2.33 -6.12
CA LEU A 18 -14.01 2.39 -6.38
C LEU A 18 -13.73 2.55 -7.87
N PRO A 19 -12.66 3.28 -8.24
CA PRO A 19 -12.18 3.31 -9.61
C PRO A 19 -11.76 1.90 -10.07
N PRO A 20 -11.81 1.63 -11.38
CA PRO A 20 -11.42 0.34 -11.89
C PRO A 20 -9.95 0.04 -11.56
N GLY A 21 -9.67 -1.23 -11.22
CA GLY A 21 -8.33 -1.65 -10.81
C GLY A 21 -7.95 -1.33 -9.37
N ILE A 22 -8.83 -0.69 -8.59
CA ILE A 22 -8.64 -0.51 -7.14
C ILE A 22 -9.70 -1.35 -6.42
N GLU A 23 -9.29 -2.19 -5.49
CA GLU A 23 -10.18 -3.10 -4.76
C GLU A 23 -9.85 -3.09 -3.27
N LEU A 24 -10.88 -2.89 -2.43
CA LEU A 24 -10.72 -2.95 -0.98
C LEU A 24 -10.69 -4.41 -0.52
N VAL A 25 -9.56 -4.86 0.00
CA VAL A 25 -9.34 -6.25 0.45
C VAL A 25 -9.73 -6.42 1.91
N LYS A 26 -9.23 -5.53 2.77
CA LYS A 26 -9.38 -5.63 4.22
C LYS A 26 -9.72 -4.25 4.78
N ALA A 27 -10.78 -4.16 5.57
CA ALA A 27 -11.17 -2.93 6.27
C ALA A 27 -12.06 -3.25 7.47
N ASP A 28 -11.65 -4.23 8.27
CA ASP A 28 -12.41 -4.72 9.42
C ASP A 28 -12.48 -3.67 10.54
N ASP A 29 -11.41 -2.86 10.66
CA ASP A 29 -11.27 -1.81 11.67
C ASP A 29 -10.96 -0.45 11.05
N PHE A 30 -11.09 0.63 11.82
CA PHE A 30 -10.69 1.98 11.42
C PHE A 30 -9.21 2.31 11.66
N ARG A 31 -8.36 1.27 11.79
CA ARG A 31 -6.92 1.41 12.07
C ARG A 31 -6.06 0.98 10.90
N GLU A 32 -6.38 -0.15 10.27
CA GLU A 32 -5.60 -0.72 9.18
C GLU A 32 -6.52 -1.17 8.05
N TRP A 33 -6.33 -0.60 6.86
CA TRP A 33 -7.00 -1.06 5.63
C TRP A 33 -5.98 -1.60 4.63
N GLN A 34 -6.40 -2.59 3.85
CA GLN A 34 -5.62 -3.12 2.74
C GLN A 34 -6.39 -2.95 1.44
N VAL A 35 -5.70 -2.44 0.43
CA VAL A 35 -6.27 -2.12 -0.88
C VAL A 35 -5.37 -2.74 -1.94
N ASP A 36 -5.96 -3.49 -2.86
CA ASP A 36 -5.29 -3.99 -4.05
C ASP A 36 -5.37 -2.94 -5.17
N ILE A 37 -4.26 -2.71 -5.85
CA ILE A 37 -4.14 -1.76 -6.95
C ILE A 37 -3.55 -2.45 -8.18
N ARG A 38 -4.19 -2.24 -9.32
CA ARG A 38 -3.82 -2.76 -10.63
C ARG A 38 -3.65 -1.60 -11.59
N VAL A 39 -2.55 -1.61 -12.32
CA VAL A 39 -2.32 -0.70 -13.44
C VAL A 39 -3.19 -1.17 -14.60
N LEU A 40 -4.11 -0.33 -15.06
CA LEU A 40 -5.08 -0.70 -16.10
C LEU A 40 -4.56 -0.47 -17.53
N ASP A 41 -3.56 0.38 -17.67
CA ASP A 41 -2.98 0.73 -18.95
C ASP A 41 -2.00 -0.37 -19.41
N ASP A 42 -1.70 -0.39 -20.71
CA ASP A 42 -0.70 -1.25 -21.35
C ASP A 42 0.74 -0.89 -20.95
N ASN A 43 0.98 -0.46 -19.70
CA ASN A 43 2.32 -0.28 -19.19
C ASN A 43 2.99 -1.67 -19.06
N PRO A 44 4.01 -1.98 -19.87
CA PRO A 44 4.63 -3.30 -19.89
C PRO A 44 5.32 -3.65 -18.58
N LEU A 45 5.66 -2.67 -17.73
CA LEU A 45 6.38 -2.88 -16.47
C LEU A 45 5.50 -3.53 -15.40
N TYR A 46 4.19 -3.24 -15.41
CA TYR A 46 3.24 -3.64 -14.38
C TYR A 46 2.05 -4.43 -14.95
N ASN A 47 2.13 -4.86 -16.20
CA ASN A 47 1.05 -5.53 -16.89
C ASN A 47 0.60 -6.78 -16.13
N ASN A 48 -0.71 -6.92 -15.90
CA ASN A 48 -1.35 -8.01 -15.15
C ASN A 48 -0.85 -8.20 -13.70
N GLN A 49 -0.10 -7.24 -13.15
CA GLN A 49 0.34 -7.30 -11.75
C GLN A 49 -0.66 -6.56 -10.86
N VAL A 50 -0.88 -7.14 -9.68
CA VAL A 50 -1.68 -6.53 -8.61
C VAL A 50 -0.75 -6.31 -7.43
N PHE A 51 -0.72 -5.08 -6.94
CA PHE A 51 0.06 -4.69 -5.78
C PHE A 51 -0.87 -4.46 -4.60
N ARG A 52 -0.41 -4.71 -3.38
CA ARG A 52 -1.19 -4.43 -2.17
C ARG A 52 -0.63 -3.24 -1.42
N LEU A 53 -1.51 -2.30 -1.12
CA LEU A 53 -1.28 -1.17 -0.24
C LEU A 53 -1.84 -1.47 1.14
N SER A 54 -1.13 -1.02 2.16
CA SER A 54 -1.55 -1.00 3.55
C SER A 54 -1.66 0.44 4.02
N PHE A 55 -2.84 0.83 4.48
CA PHE A 55 -3.16 2.13 5.05
C PHE A 55 -3.26 1.97 6.56
N ILE A 56 -2.46 2.71 7.32
CA ILE A 56 -2.52 2.77 8.77
C ILE A 56 -2.98 4.17 9.17
N PHE A 57 -4.11 4.28 9.87
CA PHE A 57 -4.70 5.55 10.27
C PHE A 57 -4.33 5.89 11.71
N SER A 58 -3.90 7.13 11.94
CA SER A 58 -3.71 7.68 13.29
C SER A 58 -5.05 8.16 13.88
N ASP A 59 -5.09 8.34 15.20
CA ASP A 59 -6.27 8.91 15.87
C ASP A 59 -6.56 10.37 15.46
N ASN A 60 -5.57 11.04 14.84
CA ASN A 60 -5.65 12.41 14.34
C ASN A 60 -6.09 12.49 12.87
N TYR A 61 -6.30 11.37 12.18
CA TYR A 61 -6.85 11.36 10.84
C TYR A 61 -8.23 12.07 10.80
N PRO A 62 -8.52 12.93 9.80
CA PRO A 62 -7.78 13.20 8.56
C PRO A 62 -6.82 14.41 8.65
N ILE A 63 -6.60 14.98 9.84
CA ILE A 63 -5.70 16.13 10.00
C ILE A 63 -4.26 15.70 9.67
N GLU A 64 -3.88 14.53 10.16
CA GLU A 64 -2.64 13.86 9.76
C GLU A 64 -2.88 12.88 8.60
N PRO A 65 -1.89 12.72 7.70
CA PRO A 65 -1.94 11.70 6.67
C PRO A 65 -1.93 10.29 7.29
N PRO A 66 -2.55 9.30 6.63
CA PRO A 66 -2.33 7.91 6.96
C PRO A 66 -0.93 7.47 6.52
N GLU A 67 -0.36 6.50 7.21
CA GLU A 67 0.84 5.83 6.72
C GLU A 67 0.44 4.85 5.60
N VAL A 68 1.02 5.02 4.42
CA VAL A 68 0.71 4.19 3.24
C VAL A 68 1.97 3.50 2.76
N THR A 69 1.93 2.17 2.70
CA THR A 69 3.06 1.35 2.27
C THR A 69 2.59 0.20 1.38
N PHE A 70 3.43 -0.20 0.42
CA PHE A 70 3.25 -1.46 -0.29
C PHE A 70 3.64 -2.63 0.60
N ILE A 71 2.86 -3.70 0.55
CA ILE A 71 3.15 -4.93 1.29
C ILE A 71 3.37 -6.09 0.34
N HIS A 72 4.45 -6.82 0.57
CA HIS A 72 4.69 -8.09 -0.10
C HIS A 72 3.75 -9.15 0.47
N VAL A 73 2.88 -9.70 -0.38
CA VAL A 73 2.04 -10.86 -0.02
C VAL A 73 2.60 -12.05 -0.78
N PRO A 74 3.18 -13.05 -0.08
CA PRO A 74 3.65 -14.25 -0.76
C PRO A 74 2.46 -14.95 -1.45
N PRO A 75 2.67 -15.65 -2.58
CA PRO A 75 1.64 -16.51 -3.12
C PRO A 75 1.30 -17.55 -2.05
N SER A 76 0.04 -17.61 -1.63
CA SER A 76 -0.40 -18.57 -0.63
C SER A 76 -0.12 -19.98 -1.17
N THR A 77 0.85 -20.69 -0.61
CA THR A 77 1.08 -22.12 -0.90
C THR A 77 -0.02 -23.01 -0.29
N ASP A 78 -1.17 -22.45 0.09
CA ASP A 78 -2.34 -23.19 0.60
C ASP A 78 -3.12 -23.92 -0.53
N SER A 79 -2.49 -24.06 -1.69
CA SER A 79 -2.85 -25.01 -2.72
C SER A 79 -1.59 -25.67 -3.24
N ALA A 80 -0.84 -26.32 -2.34
CA ALA A 80 -0.11 -27.50 -2.76
C ALA A 80 -1.12 -28.40 -3.50
N PRO A 81 -0.83 -28.89 -4.73
CA PRO A 81 -1.72 -29.79 -5.42
C PRO A 81 -1.71 -31.12 -4.66
N SER A 82 -2.59 -31.27 -3.68
CA SER A 82 -3.06 -32.56 -3.25
C SER A 82 -3.76 -33.17 -4.46
N GLN A 83 -3.06 -34.07 -5.13
CA GLN A 83 -3.63 -34.94 -6.15
C GLN A 83 -4.90 -35.61 -5.60
N SER A 84 -5.90 -35.85 -6.47
CA SER A 84 -7.23 -36.48 -6.26
C SER A 84 -8.26 -35.53 -5.61
N GLU A 85 -9.42 -35.18 -6.18
CA GLU A 85 -10.38 -35.84 -7.09
C GLU A 85 -11.32 -34.81 -7.77
N PRO A 86 -12.15 -35.20 -8.77
CA PRO A 86 -13.06 -34.30 -9.48
C PRO A 86 -14.49 -34.35 -8.91
N GLN A 87 -15.15 -33.21 -8.68
CA GLN A 87 -16.62 -33.10 -8.81
C GLN A 87 -17.18 -31.66 -8.66
N SER A 88 -17.65 -31.14 -9.79
CA SER A 88 -18.93 -30.41 -10.00
C SER A 88 -19.68 -29.84 -8.78
N GLN A 89 -19.85 -28.51 -8.74
CA GLN A 89 -21.15 -27.82 -8.92
C GLN A 89 -21.03 -26.31 -8.64
N SER A 90 -21.45 -25.54 -9.64
CA SER A 90 -21.89 -24.14 -9.66
C SER A 90 -22.08 -23.39 -8.34
N GLN A 91 -21.22 -22.40 -8.09
CA GLN A 91 -21.54 -21.13 -7.44
C GLN A 91 -20.94 -19.98 -8.27
N PRO A 92 -21.55 -18.78 -8.31
CA PRO A 92 -20.96 -17.63 -8.99
C PRO A 92 -19.78 -17.14 -8.14
N GLN A 93 -18.59 -17.70 -8.39
CA GLN A 93 -17.38 -17.30 -7.71
C GLN A 93 -17.05 -15.88 -8.16
N SER A 94 -17.28 -14.91 -7.27
CA SER A 94 -16.72 -13.57 -7.30
C SER A 94 -15.29 -13.65 -7.83
N SER A 95 -15.00 -12.92 -8.90
CA SER A 95 -13.80 -12.94 -9.73
C SER A 95 -12.49 -12.88 -8.92
N GLN A 96 -12.07 -14.00 -8.33
CA GLN A 96 -10.76 -14.13 -7.71
C GLN A 96 -9.76 -14.31 -8.84
N THR A 97 -9.08 -13.22 -9.19
CA THR A 97 -7.85 -13.28 -9.97
C THR A 97 -6.91 -14.29 -9.31
N PRO A 98 -6.25 -15.19 -10.09
CA PRO A 98 -5.34 -16.18 -9.53
C PRO A 98 -4.29 -15.45 -8.68
N PHE A 99 -4.18 -15.86 -7.41
CA PHE A 99 -3.29 -15.25 -6.40
C PHE A 99 -1.82 -15.55 -6.71
N LEU A 100 -1.31 -15.05 -7.84
CA LEU A 100 0.10 -14.78 -8.01
C LEU A 100 0.46 -13.80 -6.88
N GLY A 101 1.55 -14.06 -6.15
CA GLY A 101 1.96 -13.22 -5.02
C GLY A 101 1.95 -11.73 -5.39
N ARG A 102 1.73 -10.87 -4.41
CA ARG A 102 1.69 -9.41 -4.62
C ARG A 102 3.06 -8.85 -4.27
N PRO A 103 3.97 -8.64 -5.24
CA PRO A 103 5.28 -8.07 -4.96
C PRO A 103 5.17 -6.57 -4.63
N ILE A 104 6.28 -5.97 -4.22
CA ILE A 104 6.39 -4.51 -4.13
C ILE A 104 6.84 -4.00 -5.51
N PRO A 105 6.11 -3.05 -6.14
CA PRO A 105 6.48 -2.53 -7.44
C PRO A 105 7.86 -1.87 -7.41
N ILE A 106 8.64 -2.07 -8.46
CA ILE A 106 9.93 -1.38 -8.66
C ILE A 106 9.62 -0.03 -9.29
N HIS A 107 9.92 1.06 -8.59
CA HIS A 107 9.58 2.41 -9.03
C HIS A 107 10.55 3.44 -8.43
N PRO A 108 10.88 4.54 -9.13
CA PRO A 108 11.81 5.57 -8.64
C PRO A 108 11.40 6.22 -7.30
N HIS A 109 10.12 6.14 -6.95
CA HIS A 109 9.54 6.67 -5.70
C HIS A 109 9.11 5.58 -4.70
N ILE A 110 9.43 4.30 -4.94
CA ILE A 110 9.02 3.20 -4.07
C ILE A 110 10.24 2.39 -3.62
N TYR A 111 10.48 2.42 -2.31
CA TYR A 111 11.55 1.68 -1.67
C TYR A 111 11.27 0.17 -1.63
N SER A 112 12.32 -0.64 -1.51
CA SER A 112 12.23 -2.11 -1.47
C SER A 112 11.48 -2.64 -0.25
N ASN A 113 11.44 -1.87 0.84
CA ASN A 113 10.60 -2.16 2.02
C ASN A 113 9.12 -1.77 1.84
N GLY A 114 8.76 -1.16 0.70
CA GLY A 114 7.39 -0.76 0.35
C GLY A 114 7.03 0.66 0.76
N ILE A 115 7.95 1.41 1.35
CA ILE A 115 7.74 2.83 1.65
C ILE A 115 7.61 3.63 0.35
N ILE A 116 6.67 4.57 0.33
CA ILE A 116 6.39 5.41 -0.83
C ILE A 116 6.87 6.83 -0.52
N CYS A 117 7.75 7.35 -1.37
CA CYS A 117 8.21 8.73 -1.31
C CYS A 117 7.27 9.61 -2.16
N LEU A 118 6.15 10.02 -1.59
CA LEU A 118 5.18 10.90 -2.23
C LEU A 118 4.92 12.12 -1.35
N ASP A 119 5.08 13.32 -1.91
CA ASP A 119 4.81 14.58 -1.22
C ASP A 119 3.35 14.68 -0.73
N LEU A 120 2.41 14.08 -1.47
CA LEU A 120 1.00 13.95 -1.07
C LEU A 120 0.80 13.29 0.30
N LEU A 121 1.71 12.37 0.68
CA LEU A 121 1.67 11.66 1.96
C LEU A 121 2.55 12.34 3.02
N GLY A 122 3.31 13.37 2.62
CA GLY A 122 4.10 14.20 3.51
C GLY A 122 3.24 15.23 4.25
N THR A 123 3.78 15.76 5.34
CA THR A 123 3.12 16.80 6.13
C THR A 123 2.94 18.13 5.37
N ALA A 124 3.75 18.38 4.35
CA ALA A 124 3.67 19.57 3.51
C ALA A 124 2.59 19.46 2.40
N GLY A 125 2.46 18.30 1.76
CA GLY A 125 1.51 18.08 0.66
C GLY A 125 0.17 17.47 1.06
N TRP A 126 0.04 16.90 2.28
CA TRP A 126 -1.22 16.32 2.75
C TRP A 126 -2.27 17.40 3.03
N SER A 127 -3.52 17.11 2.64
CA SER A 127 -4.68 17.91 2.99
C SER A 127 -5.80 17.04 3.54
N PRO A 128 -6.51 17.45 4.60
CA PRO A 128 -7.63 16.69 5.16
C PRO A 128 -8.80 16.47 4.19
N VAL A 129 -8.80 17.14 3.04
CA VAL A 129 -9.74 16.90 1.94
C VAL A 129 -9.47 15.56 1.23
N GLN A 130 -8.23 15.06 1.29
CA GLN A 130 -7.82 13.81 0.67
C GLN A 130 -8.44 12.61 1.36
N SER A 131 -8.67 11.54 0.59
CA SER A 131 -9.33 10.32 1.02
C SER A 131 -8.54 9.10 0.56
N VAL A 132 -8.84 7.93 1.10
CA VAL A 132 -8.21 6.67 0.67
C VAL A 132 -8.37 6.48 -0.85
N GLU A 133 -9.54 6.81 -1.39
CA GLU A 133 -9.82 6.74 -2.84
C GLU A 133 -8.90 7.66 -3.66
N SER A 134 -8.78 8.94 -3.26
CA SER A 134 -7.93 9.89 -3.99
C SER A 134 -6.44 9.53 -3.90
N VAL A 135 -5.99 9.04 -2.75
CA VAL A 135 -4.62 8.53 -2.58
C VAL A 135 -4.37 7.32 -3.48
N CYS A 136 -5.30 6.35 -3.52
CA CYS A 136 -5.16 5.19 -4.40
C CYS A 136 -5.12 5.60 -5.88
N MET A 137 -5.97 6.54 -6.31
CA MET A 137 -5.92 7.06 -7.68
C MET A 137 -4.60 7.74 -8.00
N SER A 138 -4.05 8.54 -7.08
CA SER A 138 -2.74 9.18 -7.27
C SER A 138 -1.62 8.15 -7.40
N ILE A 139 -1.62 7.09 -6.57
CA ILE A 139 -0.64 6.00 -6.66
C ILE A 139 -0.82 5.21 -7.96
N GLN A 140 -2.06 4.93 -8.39
CA GLN A 140 -2.35 4.26 -9.66
C GLN A 140 -1.76 5.05 -10.82
N SER A 141 -2.03 6.36 -10.86
CA SER A 141 -1.51 7.27 -11.89
C SER A 141 0.01 7.36 -11.88
N MET A 142 0.63 7.37 -10.70
CA MET A 142 2.09 7.34 -10.55
C MET A 142 2.67 6.07 -11.18
N LEU A 143 2.09 4.90 -10.89
CA LEU A 143 2.53 3.63 -11.47
C LEU A 143 2.28 3.58 -12.99
N THR A 144 1.11 4.02 -13.46
CA THR A 144 0.81 4.11 -14.90
C THR A 144 1.84 4.94 -15.64
N GLY A 145 2.22 6.10 -15.11
CA GLY A 145 3.16 7.03 -15.75
C GLY A 145 4.62 6.58 -15.75
N ASN A 146 4.96 5.50 -15.05
CA ASN A 146 6.34 5.08 -14.94
C ASN A 146 6.84 4.38 -16.21
N SER A 147 8.04 4.74 -16.64
CA SER A 147 8.72 4.12 -17.79
C SER A 147 10.01 3.40 -17.40
N LYS A 148 10.39 3.39 -16.11
CA LYS A 148 11.67 2.85 -15.63
C LYS A 148 11.51 1.89 -14.46
N ASN A 149 12.06 0.68 -14.59
CA ASN A 149 12.17 -0.27 -13.47
C ASN A 149 13.43 0.01 -12.63
N GLU A 150 13.49 1.18 -12.00
CA GLU A 150 14.58 1.55 -11.08
C GLU A 150 14.05 1.84 -9.68
N ARG A 151 14.90 1.67 -8.67
CA ARG A 151 14.61 2.01 -7.27
C ARG A 151 15.07 3.45 -6.97
N PRO A 152 14.56 4.09 -5.91
CA PRO A 152 15.07 5.37 -5.46
C PRO A 152 16.58 5.30 -5.16
N GLN A 153 17.29 6.41 -5.36
CA GLN A 153 18.70 6.50 -4.96
C GLN A 153 18.83 6.31 -3.44
N GLY A 154 19.78 5.47 -3.02
CA GLY A 154 19.98 5.17 -1.60
C GLY A 154 18.98 4.17 -1.00
N ASP A 155 18.22 3.43 -1.81
CA ASP A 155 17.24 2.43 -1.34
C ASP A 155 17.81 1.47 -0.30
N GLU A 156 18.98 0.88 -0.56
CA GLU A 156 19.63 -0.05 0.35
C GLU A 156 20.00 0.61 1.68
N GLN A 157 20.57 1.82 1.64
CA GLN A 157 20.99 2.57 2.83
C GLN A 157 19.79 3.01 3.67
N PHE A 158 18.72 3.43 3.00
CA PHE A 158 17.46 3.79 3.62
C PHE A 158 16.80 2.58 4.28
N CYS A 159 16.69 1.45 3.58
CA CYS A 159 16.13 0.23 4.13
C CYS A 159 16.97 -0.34 5.28
N GLN A 160 18.30 -0.23 5.22
CA GLN A 160 19.20 -0.60 6.31
C GLN A 160 19.04 0.30 7.53
N SER A 161 18.92 1.61 7.35
CA SER A 161 18.76 2.57 8.45
C SER A 161 17.39 2.47 9.13
N MET A 162 16.36 2.08 8.38
CA MET A 162 15.00 1.87 8.89
C MET A 162 14.82 0.54 9.63
N GLY A 163 15.77 -0.40 9.58
CA GLY A 163 15.62 -1.72 10.20
C GLY A 163 14.65 -2.65 9.46
N VAL A 164 14.81 -3.96 9.67
CA VAL A 164 14.10 -4.99 8.90
C VAL A 164 12.65 -5.14 9.37
N ARG A 165 11.69 -5.11 8.42
CA ARG A 165 10.28 -5.45 8.68
C ARG A 165 10.18 -6.95 9.00
N GLY A 166 9.82 -7.27 10.23
CA GLY A 166 9.45 -8.64 10.60
C GLY A 166 8.11 -9.06 9.99
N PRO A 167 7.80 -10.37 9.92
CA PRO A 167 6.56 -10.91 9.36
C PRO A 167 5.28 -10.44 10.06
N ASN A 168 5.38 -9.78 11.21
CA ASN A 168 4.27 -9.29 12.03
C ASN A 168 4.11 -7.76 11.95
N GLY A 169 4.77 -7.10 10.99
CA GLY A 169 5.02 -5.66 11.04
C GLY A 169 6.26 -5.33 11.87
N TRP A 170 6.46 -4.04 12.17
CA TRP A 170 7.63 -3.51 12.87
C TRP A 170 7.92 -4.26 14.18
N SER A 171 8.92 -5.15 14.17
CA SER A 171 9.39 -5.85 15.38
C SER A 171 10.77 -5.30 15.75
N GLY A 172 10.81 -4.07 16.28
CA GLY A 172 12.09 -3.48 16.66
C GLY A 172 12.07 -2.05 17.19
N TYR A 173 11.41 -1.78 18.32
CA TYR A 173 11.94 -0.85 19.32
C TYR A 173 11.82 -1.49 20.70
N ARG A 174 12.74 -2.42 21.02
CA ARG A 174 13.06 -2.77 22.40
C ARG A 174 14.34 -1.99 22.75
N GLY A 175 14.17 -0.73 23.13
CA GLY A 175 15.31 0.12 23.49
C GLY A 175 14.95 1.59 23.55
N SER A 176 14.51 2.04 24.73
CA SER A 176 14.63 3.41 25.27
C SER A 176 14.77 4.59 24.29
N GLY A 177 13.69 5.37 24.15
CA GLY A 177 13.76 6.80 23.81
C GLY A 177 13.32 7.19 22.40
N SER A 178 12.16 7.85 22.30
CA SER A 178 11.60 8.54 21.12
C SER A 178 11.50 7.71 19.83
N GLY A 179 10.39 6.99 19.69
CA GLY A 179 10.02 6.27 18.48
C GLY A 179 9.83 7.20 17.29
N ARG A 180 10.66 7.03 16.27
CA ARG A 180 10.48 7.63 14.95
C ARG A 180 9.41 6.83 14.20
N GLY A 181 8.26 7.45 13.93
CA GLY A 181 7.26 6.87 13.03
C GLY A 181 7.67 7.06 11.56
N LEU A 182 6.88 6.58 10.58
CA LEU A 182 7.14 6.90 9.16
C LEU A 182 7.21 8.43 8.93
N LYS A 183 6.52 9.18 9.79
CA LYS A 183 6.54 10.65 9.89
C LYS A 183 7.89 11.29 10.25
N ASP A 184 8.80 10.56 10.89
CA ASP A 184 10.12 11.06 11.31
C ASP A 184 11.22 10.60 10.33
N VAL A 185 10.81 10.00 9.21
CA VAL A 185 11.69 9.48 8.18
C VAL A 185 12.03 10.60 7.22
N ARG A 186 13.30 11.00 7.22
CA ARG A 186 13.83 11.95 6.26
C ARG A 186 14.03 11.23 4.93
N PHE A 187 13.19 11.54 3.94
CA PHE A 187 13.30 10.95 2.61
C PHE A 187 14.51 11.50 1.88
N ALA A 188 15.09 10.71 0.97
CA ALA A 188 16.29 11.11 0.21
C ALA A 188 16.07 12.38 -0.64
N TYR A 189 14.82 12.73 -0.96
CA TYR A 189 14.44 13.94 -1.70
C TYR A 189 14.06 15.13 -0.81
N ASP A 190 14.12 14.98 0.52
CA ASP A 190 13.91 16.08 1.48
C ASP A 190 15.16 16.97 1.61
N ASP A 191 16.27 16.57 1.00
CA ASP A 191 17.57 17.24 1.01
C ASP A 191 18.05 17.57 -0.42
N ASP A 192 17.20 18.23 -1.22
CA ASP A 192 17.68 18.95 -2.42
C ASP A 192 16.83 20.21 -2.67
N THR A 193 17.39 21.35 -2.27
CA THR A 193 17.09 22.73 -2.74
C THR A 193 15.79 23.42 -2.29
N VAL A 194 15.84 24.11 -1.14
CA VAL A 194 16.05 25.59 -1.06
C VAL A 194 16.54 26.01 0.33
#